data_AF-A0A7K0FSY4-F1
#
_entry.id   AF-A0A7K0FSY4-F1
#
_cell.length_a   1.000
_cell.length_b   1.000
_cell.length_c   1.000
_cell.angle_alpha   90.00
_cell.angle_beta   90.00
_cell.angle_gamma   90.00
#
_symmetry.space_group_name_H-M   'P 1'
#
loop_
_entity.id
_entity.type
_entity.pdbx_description
1 polymer ?
#
loop_
_entity_poly.entity_id
_entity_poly.type
_entity_poly.pdbx_seq_one_letter_code
_entity_poly.pdbx_strand_id
1 'polypeptide(L)'
;MRVYLFYLRAALAAFFMLFTFSSNAQPGISEFYSASAEVNRWYFSLSDLVLVIGAIAGILGGLRVYANWQMGKHHIDAQVMGWFFSCLFLSLIGVFLRGLFRL
;
A
#
# COMPACT_ATOMS: atom_id res chain seq x y z
N MET A 1 31.85 48.78 37.85
CA MET A 1 31.77 48.18 36.49
C MET A 1 31.11 46.79 36.47
N ARG A 2 31.50 45.83 37.34
CA ARG A 2 30.92 44.46 37.34
C ARG A 2 29.41 44.37 37.63
N VAL A 3 28.88 45.25 38.49
CA VAL A 3 27.45 45.27 38.87
C VAL A 3 26.54 45.74 37.73
N TYR A 4 26.93 46.79 37.00
CA TYR A 4 26.19 47.24 35.80
C TYR A 4 26.17 46.18 34.69
N LEU A 5 27.27 45.43 34.55
CA LEU A 5 27.38 44.32 33.61
C LEU A 5 26.46 43.14 33.97
N PHE A 6 26.18 42.94 35.27
CA PHE A 6 25.23 41.94 35.75
C PHE A 6 23.78 42.34 35.44
N TYR A 7 23.39 43.58 35.72
CA TYR A 7 22.05 44.10 35.39
C TYR A 7 21.78 44.12 33.88
N LEU A 8 22.78 44.49 33.06
CA LEU A 8 22.65 44.48 31.60
C LEU A 8 22.40 43.06 31.06
N ARG A 9 23.14 42.06 31.56
CA ARG A 9 22.96 40.65 31.17
C ARG A 9 21.59 40.10 31.57
N ALA A 10 21.13 40.45 32.77
CA ALA A 10 19.80 40.06 33.25
C ALA A 10 18.69 40.67 32.39
N ALA A 11 18.80 41.96 32.00
CA ALA A 11 17.83 42.62 31.14
C ALA A 11 17.78 42.01 29.72
N LEU A 12 18.93 41.65 29.16
CA LEU A 12 19.04 41.03 27.84
C LEU A 12 18.45 39.60 27.83
N ALA A 13 18.69 38.82 28.88
CA ALA A 13 18.09 37.49 29.05
C ALA A 13 16.56 37.59 29.21
N ALA A 14 16.07 38.56 29.98
CA ALA A 14 14.63 38.78 30.14
C ALA A 14 13.94 39.19 28.83
N PHE A 15 14.60 40.02 28.00
CA PHE A 15 14.09 40.41 26.68
C PHE A 15 13.94 39.22 25.73
N PHE A 16 14.88 38.27 25.72
CA PHE A 16 14.78 37.06 24.90
C PHE A 16 13.71 36.08 25.38
N MET A 17 13.37 36.06 26.68
CA MET A 17 12.31 35.19 27.22
C MET A 17 10.89 35.67 26.88
N LEU A 18 10.74 36.92 26.41
CA LEU A 18 9.43 37.46 26.00
C LEU A 18 9.01 37.05 24.57
N PHE A 19 9.92 36.47 23.79
CA PHE A 19 9.61 35.94 22.47
C PHE A 19 8.95 34.55 22.60
N THR A 20 7.62 34.51 22.52
CA THR A 20 6.89 33.26 22.33
C THR A 20 6.87 32.92 20.84
N PHE A 21 7.51 31.81 20.46
CA PHE A 21 7.36 31.26 19.12
C PHE A 21 6.02 30.54 19.06
N SER A 22 5.08 31.05 18.26
CA SER A 22 3.86 30.32 17.94
C SER A 22 4.22 29.18 16.99
N SER A 23 4.17 27.94 17.46
CA SER A 23 4.34 26.76 16.61
C SER A 23 3.01 26.45 15.93
N ASN A 24 2.99 26.57 14.60
CA ASN A 24 1.88 26.07 13.81
C ASN A 24 2.08 24.56 13.65
N ALA A 25 1.25 23.74 14.29
CA ALA A 25 1.17 22.33 13.95
C ALA A 25 0.60 22.23 12.52
N GLN A 26 1.34 21.60 11.60
CA GLN A 26 0.87 21.43 10.23
C GLN A 26 -0.42 20.58 10.24
N PRO A 27 -1.52 21.03 9.60
CA PRO A 27 -2.73 20.23 9.50
C PRO A 27 -2.44 18.98 8.67
N GLY A 28 -2.35 17.81 9.33
CA GLY A 28 -1.98 16.53 8.69
C GLY A 28 -3.01 15.97 7.70
N ILE A 29 -4.11 16.69 7.44
CA ILE A 29 -5.17 16.28 6.52
C ILE A 29 -4.68 16.30 5.07
N SER A 30 -3.90 17.30 4.65
CA SER A 30 -3.34 17.35 3.29
C SER A 30 -2.39 16.17 3.03
N GLU A 31 -1.54 15.86 4.01
CA GLU A 31 -0.62 14.72 3.93
C GLU A 31 -1.38 13.38 3.90
N PHE A 32 -2.49 13.26 4.64
CA PHE A 32 -3.33 12.08 4.62
C PHE A 32 -4.01 11.86 3.25
N TYR A 33 -4.47 12.93 2.61
CA TYR A 33 -5.01 12.84 1.24
C TYR A 33 -3.94 12.43 0.24
N SER A 34 -2.73 13.01 0.33
CA SER A 34 -1.59 12.61 -0.50
C SER A 34 -1.21 11.14 -0.31
N ALA A 35 -1.15 10.67 0.94
CA ALA A 35 -0.88 9.26 1.25
C ALA A 35 -1.99 8.34 0.72
N SER A 36 -3.26 8.74 0.82
CA SER A 36 -4.39 7.97 0.27
C SER A 36 -4.33 7.85 -1.25
N ALA A 37 -3.99 8.94 -1.95
CA ALA A 37 -3.81 8.93 -3.40
C ALA A 37 -2.67 8.00 -3.82
N GLU A 38 -1.57 8.03 -3.05
CA GLU A 38 -0.42 7.19 -3.30
C GLU A 38 -0.75 5.70 -3.09
N VAL A 39 -1.45 5.33 -2.02
CA VAL A 39 -1.93 3.96 -1.80
C VAL A 39 -2.82 3.46 -2.95
N ASN A 40 -3.71 4.31 -3.47
CA ASN A 40 -4.54 3.97 -4.64
C ASN A 40 -3.67 3.69 -5.88
N ARG A 41 -2.65 4.51 -6.13
CA ARG A 41 -1.70 4.30 -7.22
C ARG A 41 -0.95 2.97 -7.09
N TRP A 42 -0.45 2.66 -5.90
CA TRP A 42 0.20 1.36 -5.62
C TRP A 42 -0.75 0.20 -5.81
N TYR A 43 -2.00 0.33 -5.40
CA TYR A 43 -3.01 -0.71 -5.54
C TYR A 43 -3.24 -1.10 -7.02
N PHE A 44 -3.41 -0.13 -7.92
CA PHE A 44 -3.59 -0.42 -9.35
C PHE A 44 -2.33 -1.09 -9.94
N SER A 45 -1.14 -0.55 -9.66
CA SER A 45 0.11 -1.12 -10.18
C SER A 45 0.37 -2.54 -9.66
N LEU A 46 0.08 -2.80 -8.38
CA LEU A 46 0.27 -4.13 -7.79
C LEU A 46 -0.79 -5.12 -8.32
N SER A 47 -2.03 -4.66 -8.51
CA SER A 47 -3.10 -5.47 -9.11
C SER A 47 -2.71 -5.95 -10.50
N ASP A 48 -2.21 -5.06 -11.35
CA ASP A 48 -1.77 -5.41 -12.70
C ASP A 48 -0.60 -6.42 -12.67
N LEU A 49 0.37 -6.21 -11.78
CA LEU A 49 1.48 -7.14 -11.60
C LEU A 49 0.99 -8.55 -11.18
N VAL A 50 0.07 -8.63 -10.22
CA VAL A 50 -0.51 -9.89 -9.76
C VAL A 50 -1.28 -10.59 -10.88
N LEU A 51 -2.02 -9.85 -11.71
CA LEU A 51 -2.73 -10.40 -12.86
C LEU A 51 -1.76 -10.97 -13.91
N VAL A 52 -0.66 -10.28 -14.19
CA VAL A 52 0.37 -10.76 -15.13
C VAL A 52 1.01 -12.05 -14.63
N ILE A 53 1.43 -12.08 -13.36
CA ILE A 53 2.02 -13.30 -12.74
C ILE A 53 0.97 -14.43 -12.73
N GLY A 54 -0.26 -14.10 -12.39
CA GLY A 54 -1.40 -15.01 -12.41
C GLY A 54 -1.67 -15.63 -13.77
N ALA A 55 -1.60 -14.82 -14.84
CA ALA A 55 -1.77 -15.29 -16.20
C ALA A 55 -0.68 -16.30 -16.58
N ILE A 56 0.58 -16.02 -16.25
CA ILE A 56 1.71 -16.94 -16.50
C ILE A 56 1.49 -18.25 -15.73
N ALA A 57 1.19 -18.16 -14.43
CA ALA A 57 0.93 -19.34 -13.60
C ALA A 57 -0.31 -20.14 -14.07
N GLY A 58 -1.36 -19.45 -14.53
CA GLY A 58 -2.57 -20.03 -15.08
C GLY A 58 -2.29 -20.83 -16.36
N ILE A 59 -1.47 -20.30 -17.27
CA ILE A 59 -1.04 -21.02 -18.48
C ILE A 59 -0.26 -22.29 -18.10
N LEU A 60 0.70 -22.18 -17.17
CA LEU A 60 1.49 -23.33 -16.71
C LEU A 60 0.63 -24.40 -16.03
N GLY A 61 -0.35 -23.98 -15.22
CA GLY A 61 -1.33 -24.87 -14.60
C GLY A 61 -2.20 -25.59 -15.63
N GLY A 62 -2.67 -24.87 -16.66
CA GLY A 62 -3.45 -25.43 -17.75
C GLY A 62 -2.64 -26.45 -18.57
N LEU A 63 -1.36 -26.15 -18.84
CA LEU A 63 -0.45 -27.08 -19.49
C LEU A 63 -0.29 -28.38 -18.67
N ARG A 64 -0.18 -28.28 -17.34
CA ARG A 64 -0.11 -29.44 -16.45
C ARG A 64 -1.40 -30.27 -16.50
N VAL A 65 -2.56 -29.63 -16.48
CA VAL A 65 -3.87 -30.31 -16.59
C VAL A 65 -3.97 -31.05 -17.92
N TYR A 66 -3.64 -30.37 -19.01
CA TYR A 66 -3.63 -30.96 -20.36
C TYR A 66 -2.69 -32.17 -20.44
N ALA A 67 -1.45 -32.04 -19.95
CA ALA A 67 -0.49 -33.15 -19.95
C ALA A 67 -1.02 -34.35 -19.15
N ASN A 68 -1.62 -34.13 -17.97
CA ASN A 68 -2.19 -35.22 -17.17
C ASN A 68 -3.37 -35.90 -17.86
N TRP A 69 -4.17 -35.14 -18.60
CA TRP A 69 -5.27 -35.69 -19.40
C TRP A 69 -4.74 -36.56 -20.55
N GLN A 70 -3.71 -36.10 -21.27
CA GLN A 70 -3.08 -36.88 -22.34
C GLN A 70 -2.39 -38.16 -21.84
N MET A 71 -1.92 -38.18 -20.59
CA MET A 71 -1.34 -39.37 -19.94
C MET A 71 -2.40 -40.37 -19.45
N GLY A 72 -3.70 -40.10 -19.61
CA GLY A 72 -4.77 -41.00 -19.19
C GLY A 72 -4.90 -41.14 -17.67
N LYS A 73 -4.44 -40.15 -16.88
CA LYS A 73 -4.62 -40.19 -15.43
C LYS A 73 -6.10 -40.20 -15.06
N HIS A 74 -6.46 -41.00 -14.07
CA HIS A 74 -7.83 -41.01 -13.53
C HIS A 74 -8.06 -39.79 -12.61
N HIS A 75 -9.31 -39.34 -12.52
CA HIS A 75 -9.78 -38.30 -11.60
C HIS A 75 -9.21 -36.89 -11.89
N ILE A 76 -9.13 -36.52 -13.17
CA ILE A 76 -8.69 -35.20 -13.64
C ILE A 76 -9.69 -34.08 -13.31
N ASP A 77 -10.95 -34.42 -13.07
CA ASP A 77 -12.04 -33.45 -12.86
C ASP A 77 -11.73 -32.47 -11.72
N ALA A 78 -11.22 -32.97 -10.59
CA ALA A 78 -10.82 -32.14 -9.46
C ALA A 78 -9.66 -31.19 -9.80
N GLN A 79 -8.71 -31.64 -10.63
CA GLN A 79 -7.59 -30.82 -11.06
C GLN A 79 -8.05 -29.73 -12.05
N VAL A 80 -8.94 -30.06 -12.97
CA VAL A 80 -9.53 -29.10 -13.93
C VAL A 80 -10.33 -28.04 -13.17
N MET A 81 -11.20 -28.46 -12.26
CA MET A 81 -12.00 -27.54 -11.44
C MET A 81 -11.11 -26.67 -10.55
N GLY A 82 -10.11 -27.25 -9.89
CA GLY A 82 -9.19 -26.51 -9.04
C GLY A 82 -8.41 -25.45 -9.81
N TRP A 83 -7.90 -25.79 -11.00
CA TRP A 83 -7.24 -24.83 -11.88
C TRP A 83 -8.20 -23.72 -12.34
N PHE A 84 -9.38 -24.09 -12.83
CA PHE A 84 -10.37 -23.16 -13.35
C PHE A 84 -10.86 -22.17 -12.28
N PHE A 85 -11.24 -22.67 -11.09
CA PHE A 85 -11.70 -21.82 -9.99
C PHE A 85 -10.58 -20.95 -9.42
N SER A 86 -9.32 -21.40 -9.45
CA SER A 86 -8.18 -20.56 -9.08
C SER A 86 -8.04 -19.35 -10.02
N CYS A 87 -8.20 -19.57 -11.33
CA CYS A 87 -8.18 -18.48 -12.32
C CYS A 87 -9.36 -17.51 -12.13
N LEU A 88 -10.57 -18.03 -11.89
CA LEU A 88 -11.75 -17.20 -11.61
C LEU A 88 -11.57 -16.38 -10.33
N PHE A 89 -11.10 -17.01 -9.25
CA PHE A 89 -10.84 -16.33 -7.99
C PHE A 89 -9.88 -15.16 -8.18
N LEU A 90 -8.77 -15.38 -8.87
CA LEU A 90 -7.78 -14.32 -9.12
C LEU A 90 -8.33 -13.20 -10.00
N SER A 91 -9.17 -13.50 -10.99
CA SER A 91 -9.79 -12.46 -11.82
C SER A 91 -10.79 -11.62 -11.03
N LEU A 92 -11.53 -12.23 -10.11
CA LEU A 92 -12.59 -11.56 -9.34
C LEU A 92 -12.09 -10.83 -8.09
N ILE A 93 -10.97 -11.26 -7.50
CA ILE A 93 -10.48 -10.68 -6.24
C ILE A 93 -10.18 -9.18 -6.37
N GLY A 94 -9.71 -8.72 -7.53
CA GLY A 94 -9.47 -7.30 -7.79
C GLY A 94 -10.75 -6.48 -7.71
N VAL A 95 -11.85 -6.95 -8.30
CA VAL A 95 -13.16 -6.28 -8.23
C VAL A 95 -13.72 -6.31 -6.81
N PHE A 96 -13.58 -7.45 -6.13
CA PHE A 96 -14.05 -7.62 -4.76
C PHE A 96 -13.33 -6.68 -3.78
N LEU A 97 -12.01 -6.56 -3.88
CA LEU A 97 -11.21 -5.68 -3.02
C LEU A 97 -11.50 -4.20 -3.28
N ARG A 98 -11.66 -3.78 -4.55
CA ARG A 98 -12.10 -2.40 -4.88
C ARG A 98 -13.45 -2.08 -4.25
N GLY A 99 -14.41 -2.99 -4.37
CA GLY A 99 -15.73 -2.85 -3.77
C GLY A 99 -15.72 -2.76 -2.24
N LEU A 100 -14.93 -3.60 -1.56
CA LEU A 100 -14.84 -3.61 -0.10
C LEU A 100 -14.18 -2.35 0.48
N PHE A 101 -13.05 -1.94 -0.09
CA PHE A 101 -12.24 -0.85 0.45
C PHE A 101 -12.56 0.51 -0.15
N ARG A 102 -13.51 0.57 -1.09
CA ARG A 102 -13.85 1.78 -1.86
C ARG A 102 -12.61 2.39 -2.54
N LEU A 103 -11.78 1.53 -3.12
CA LEU A 103 -10.62 1.89 -3.94
C LEU A 103 -11.03 2.06 -5.41
#